data_AF-A0A2S7BSA3-F1
#
_entry.id   AF-A0A2S7BSA3-F1
#
_cell.length_a   1.000
_cell.length_b   1.000
_cell.length_c   1.000
_cell.angle_alpha   90.00
_cell.angle_beta   90.00
_cell.angle_gamma   90.00
#
_symmetry.space_group_name_H-M   'P 1'
#
loop_
_entity.id
_entity.type
_entity.pdbx_description
1 polymer ?
#
loop_
_entity_poly.entity_id
_entity_poly.type
_entity_poly.pdbx_seq_one_letter_code
_entity_poly.pdbx_strand_id
1 'polypeptide(L)'
;MKKLMRCLVATALMPIMTLGCARLSTEAAAAKPLRDAEEVSSFPQAPAASPTSWIPFKLERQMGAICVDRMQSQGAAPAPLLRDAFCRGPAPAHMARALLALRADAVDTSQQAREASLRNAVYVAAPGLGRRADFTVAAGELTIRSFESADPDKTVYLVWPVKCSAGDAGLACQSGQGRKAYRLDKDSNASDVSVSIFPQAPSLTAEDIARQNEHGGSELFLFDDKLPMAPTMRWLMEFDPDQPLAADDPRRVGAYAHFGFLRWTGERFERVERVTRAQWPCRQQRAGEPACSDYPDGEDRFVSH
;
A
#
# COMPACT_ATOMS: atom_id res chain seq x y z
N MET A 1 -82.02 -4.95 12.24
CA MET A 1 -82.29 -5.84 13.40
C MET A 1 -81.68 -5.23 14.66
N LYS A 2 -82.50 -5.16 15.71
CA LYS A 2 -82.27 -4.97 17.17
C LYS A 2 -80.87 -5.43 17.68
N LYS A 3 -80.22 -4.89 18.73
CA LYS A 3 -80.56 -4.01 19.87
C LYS A 3 -79.27 -3.62 20.67
N LEU A 4 -79.26 -2.40 21.24
CA LEU A 4 -78.78 -1.93 22.58
C LEU A 4 -77.31 -2.19 23.02
N MET A 5 -76.62 -1.37 23.83
CA MET A 5 -77.10 -0.48 24.91
C MET A 5 -76.07 0.61 25.30
N ARG A 6 -76.63 1.68 25.88
CA ARG A 6 -76.09 2.93 26.48
C ARG A 6 -75.07 2.75 27.63
N CYS A 7 -74.22 3.76 27.88
CA CYS A 7 -74.44 4.74 28.97
C CYS A 7 -73.38 5.87 29.01
N LEU A 8 -73.87 7.11 29.13
CA LEU A 8 -73.13 8.30 29.57
C LEU A 8 -72.76 8.17 31.05
N VAL A 9 -71.60 8.72 31.45
CA VAL A 9 -71.47 9.63 32.61
C VAL A 9 -70.31 10.59 32.35
N ALA A 10 -70.57 11.88 32.52
CA ALA A 10 -69.60 12.97 32.50
C ALA A 10 -69.16 13.34 33.93
N THR A 11 -68.10 14.15 34.02
CA THR A 11 -67.67 15.01 35.14
C THR A 11 -67.08 14.35 36.39
N ALA A 12 -65.78 14.62 36.65
CA ALA A 12 -65.35 15.58 37.69
C ALA A 12 -63.81 15.66 37.77
N LEU A 13 -63.27 16.89 37.69
CA LEU A 13 -61.94 17.25 38.18
C LEU A 13 -61.94 17.28 39.71
N MET A 14 -60.86 16.80 40.35
CA MET A 14 -60.25 17.40 41.55
C MET A 14 -58.86 16.77 41.85
N PRO A 15 -57.94 17.52 42.47
CA PRO A 15 -56.50 17.22 42.54
C PRO A 15 -56.12 16.46 43.82
N ILE A 16 -55.03 15.68 43.78
CA ILE A 16 -54.37 15.17 44.99
C ILE A 16 -52.85 15.38 44.82
N MET A 17 -52.30 16.24 45.68
CA MET A 17 -50.86 16.39 45.89
C MET A 17 -50.29 15.14 46.55
N THR A 18 -49.14 14.69 46.07
CA THR A 18 -48.22 13.85 46.85
C THR A 18 -46.83 14.48 46.89
N LEU A 19 -46.25 14.36 48.08
CA LEU A 19 -45.06 14.99 48.60
C LEU A 19 -43.76 14.54 47.90
N GLY A 20 -42.81 15.47 47.86
CA GLY A 20 -41.47 15.33 48.46
C GLY A 20 -40.55 14.19 48.01
N CYS A 21 -39.42 14.54 47.39
CA CYS A 21 -38.12 14.66 48.08
C CYS A 21 -36.95 14.57 47.08
N ALA A 22 -36.04 15.53 47.24
CA ALA A 22 -34.60 15.47 46.96
C ALA A 22 -34.13 14.56 45.81
N ARG A 23 -33.80 15.16 44.66
CA ARG A 23 -32.78 14.59 43.79
C ARG A 23 -31.41 15.05 44.28
N LEU A 24 -30.73 14.11 44.92
CA LEU A 24 -29.29 14.11 45.14
C LEU A 24 -28.57 14.32 43.81
N SER A 25 -27.61 15.23 43.82
CA SER A 25 -26.53 15.32 42.84
C SER A 25 -25.83 13.98 42.70
N THR A 26 -25.72 13.49 41.49
CA THR A 26 -24.56 12.72 41.04
C THR A 26 -23.93 13.52 39.92
N GLU A 27 -22.73 14.01 40.20
CA GLU A 27 -21.81 14.56 39.21
C GLU A 27 -21.75 13.60 38.03
N ALA A 28 -22.29 14.04 36.88
CA ALA A 28 -21.99 13.41 35.61
C ALA A 28 -20.50 13.61 35.40
N ALA A 29 -19.73 12.56 35.67
CA ALA A 29 -18.34 12.45 35.29
C ALA A 29 -18.24 12.85 33.82
N ALA A 30 -17.66 14.03 33.57
CA ALA A 30 -17.36 14.50 32.25
C ALA A 30 -16.56 13.39 31.55
N ALA A 31 -17.16 12.81 30.52
CA ALA A 31 -16.48 11.88 29.64
C ALA A 31 -15.21 12.58 29.15
N LYS A 32 -14.06 12.05 29.59
CA LYS A 32 -12.74 12.53 29.21
C LYS A 32 -12.70 12.56 27.66
N PRO A 33 -12.38 13.70 27.03
CA PRO A 33 -12.23 13.75 25.59
C PRO A 33 -11.15 12.76 25.15
N LEU A 34 -11.28 12.33 23.90
CA LEU A 34 -10.43 11.41 23.17
C LEU A 34 -8.96 11.47 23.58
N ARG A 35 -8.31 10.29 23.50
CA ARG A 35 -6.85 10.15 23.35
C ARG A 35 -6.41 10.93 22.10
N ASP A 36 -6.23 12.23 22.26
CA ASP A 36 -5.86 13.15 21.19
C ASP A 36 -4.32 13.20 21.07
N ALA A 37 -3.83 12.92 19.87
CA ALA A 37 -2.52 13.30 19.31
C ALA A 37 -1.20 12.76 19.91
N GLU A 38 -1.14 12.29 21.16
CA GLU A 38 0.16 12.01 21.82
C GLU A 38 0.78 10.63 21.46
N GLU A 39 -0.02 9.61 21.13
CA GLU A 39 0.49 8.25 20.83
C GLU A 39 1.20 8.13 19.46
N VAL A 40 0.88 9.00 18.50
CA VAL A 40 1.59 9.10 17.21
C VAL A 40 2.96 9.80 17.35
N SER A 41 3.25 10.40 18.51
CA SER A 41 4.56 10.99 18.80
C SER A 41 5.67 9.95 19.02
N SER A 42 5.33 8.65 19.13
CA SER A 42 6.32 7.60 19.41
C SER A 42 7.11 7.09 18.19
N PHE A 43 6.76 7.51 16.97
CA PHE A 43 7.46 7.14 15.74
C PHE A 43 8.34 8.30 15.22
N PRO A 44 9.53 8.01 14.65
CA PRO A 44 10.44 9.04 14.15
C PRO A 44 9.82 9.81 12.98
N GLN A 45 10.06 11.12 12.93
CA GLN A 45 9.64 11.96 11.83
C GLN A 45 10.62 11.82 10.65
N ALA A 46 10.10 11.43 9.49
CA ALA A 46 10.86 11.53 8.25
C ALA A 46 11.02 13.00 7.86
N PRO A 47 12.15 13.40 7.25
CA PRO A 47 12.33 14.75 6.75
C PRO A 47 11.19 15.17 5.81
N ALA A 48 10.73 16.41 5.98
CA ALA A 48 9.63 16.98 5.19
C ALA A 48 10.00 17.26 3.73
N ALA A 49 11.30 17.25 3.41
CA ALA A 49 11.84 17.49 2.08
C ALA A 49 12.72 16.31 1.63
N SER A 50 12.53 15.88 0.39
CA SER A 50 13.41 14.94 -0.31
C SER A 50 14.81 15.54 -0.46
N PRO A 51 15.88 14.76 -0.20
CA PRO A 51 17.24 15.21 -0.47
C PRO A 51 17.45 15.55 -1.96
N THR A 52 18.16 16.63 -2.23
CA THR A 52 18.59 16.99 -3.60
C THR A 52 19.59 16.00 -4.19
N SER A 53 20.43 15.40 -3.34
CA SER A 53 21.33 14.30 -3.72
C SER A 53 20.95 13.06 -2.93
N TRP A 54 20.60 12.00 -3.64
CA TRP A 54 20.20 10.74 -3.02
C TRP A 54 21.42 9.99 -2.48
N ILE A 55 21.44 9.75 -1.17
CA ILE A 55 22.46 8.95 -0.50
C ILE A 55 21.74 7.77 0.16
N PRO A 56 22.02 6.52 -0.25
CA PRO A 56 21.39 5.34 0.34
C PRO A 56 21.49 5.33 1.87
N PHE A 57 20.40 4.94 2.54
CA PHE A 57 20.28 4.82 3.99
C PHE A 57 20.42 6.09 4.82
N LYS A 58 20.64 7.25 4.21
CA LYS A 58 20.85 8.50 4.97
C LYS A 58 19.61 8.86 5.79
N LEU A 59 18.43 8.78 5.19
CA LEU A 59 17.17 9.16 5.84
C LEU A 59 16.82 8.17 6.96
N GLU A 60 16.98 6.89 6.69
CA GLU A 60 16.68 5.81 7.61
C GLU A 60 17.60 5.85 8.83
N ARG A 61 18.90 6.07 8.63
CA ARG A 61 19.87 6.24 9.74
C ARG A 61 19.59 7.50 10.56
N GLN A 62 19.17 8.59 9.94
CA GLN A 62 18.74 9.81 10.66
C GLN A 62 17.52 9.56 11.55
N MET A 63 16.66 8.61 11.18
CA MET A 63 15.53 8.16 12.00
C MET A 63 15.92 7.07 13.02
N GLY A 64 17.21 6.73 13.15
CA GLY A 64 17.72 5.76 14.11
C GLY A 64 17.69 4.30 13.65
N ALA A 65 17.46 4.03 12.35
CA ALA A 65 17.47 2.68 11.83
C ALA A 65 18.89 2.12 11.61
N ILE A 66 19.02 0.80 11.76
CA ILE A 66 20.23 0.05 11.44
C ILE A 66 20.07 -0.53 10.04
N CYS A 67 20.97 -0.17 9.13
CA CYS A 67 20.84 -0.51 7.71
C CYS A 67 21.95 -1.45 7.25
N VAL A 68 21.56 -2.42 6.44
CA VAL A 68 22.45 -3.35 5.76
C VAL A 68 22.14 -3.37 4.26
N ASP A 69 23.19 -3.44 3.45
CA ASP A 69 23.08 -3.67 2.01
C ASP A 69 23.12 -5.16 1.66
N ARG A 70 22.93 -5.50 0.38
CA ARG A 70 22.94 -6.87 -0.13
C ARG A 70 24.23 -7.61 0.17
N MET A 71 25.37 -6.91 0.15
CA MET A 71 26.69 -7.49 0.39
C MET A 71 26.84 -7.88 1.86
N GLN A 72 26.42 -7.00 2.76
CA GLN A 72 26.42 -7.24 4.20
C GLN A 72 25.42 -8.32 4.60
N SER A 73 24.25 -8.37 3.95
CA SER A 73 23.24 -9.40 4.24
C SER A 73 23.51 -10.74 3.56
N GLN A 74 24.50 -10.81 2.65
CA GLN A 74 24.77 -11.97 1.80
C GLN A 74 23.52 -12.43 1.03
N GLY A 75 22.68 -11.47 0.61
CA GLY A 75 21.41 -11.73 -0.07
C GLY A 75 20.26 -12.18 0.84
N ALA A 76 20.48 -12.31 2.16
CA ALA A 76 19.40 -12.57 3.11
C ALA A 76 18.50 -11.33 3.23
N ALA A 77 17.19 -11.57 3.25
CA ALA A 77 16.18 -10.52 3.30
C ALA A 77 15.09 -10.88 4.31
N PRO A 78 14.79 -10.02 5.29
CA PRO A 78 13.70 -10.27 6.22
C PRO A 78 12.33 -10.01 5.58
N ALA A 79 12.28 -9.43 4.38
CA ALA A 79 11.06 -9.21 3.60
C ALA A 79 11.35 -9.41 2.10
N PRO A 80 10.49 -10.11 1.33
CA PRO A 80 10.76 -10.46 -0.07
C PRO A 80 11.10 -9.28 -0.99
N LEU A 81 10.44 -8.14 -0.80
CA LEU A 81 10.69 -6.94 -1.60
C LEU A 81 11.98 -6.21 -1.19
N LEU A 82 12.41 -6.34 0.07
CA LEU A 82 13.56 -5.60 0.62
C LEU A 82 14.83 -6.45 0.62
N ARG A 83 15.11 -7.12 -0.51
CA ARG A 83 16.20 -8.11 -0.63
C ARG A 83 17.56 -7.54 -0.99
N ASP A 84 17.58 -6.38 -1.64
CA ASP A 84 18.84 -5.73 -2.04
C ASP A 84 19.40 -4.85 -0.93
N ALA A 85 18.53 -4.35 -0.07
CA ALA A 85 18.88 -3.38 0.94
C ALA A 85 17.73 -3.29 1.92
N PHE A 86 18.04 -3.20 3.20
CA PHE A 86 17.03 -2.91 4.20
C PHE A 86 17.60 -2.21 5.42
N CYS A 87 16.75 -1.41 6.05
CA CYS A 87 16.96 -0.88 7.39
C CYS A 87 15.96 -1.52 8.35
N ARG A 88 16.37 -1.68 9.60
CA ARG A 88 15.52 -2.13 10.70
C ARG A 88 15.44 -1.05 11.77
N GLY A 89 14.23 -0.75 12.22
CA GLY A 89 13.98 0.22 13.27
C GLY A 89 12.51 0.61 13.36
N PRO A 90 12.17 1.63 14.16
CA PRO A 90 10.81 2.17 14.18
C PRO A 90 10.47 2.78 12.81
N ALA A 91 9.26 2.48 12.32
CA ALA A 91 8.76 2.97 11.05
C ALA A 91 8.61 4.51 11.04
N PRO A 92 8.72 5.18 9.88
CA PRO A 92 8.45 6.61 9.78
C PRO A 92 7.02 6.95 10.24
N ALA A 93 6.85 8.06 10.96
CA ALA A 93 5.57 8.42 11.58
C ALA A 93 4.39 8.51 10.60
N HIS A 94 4.61 9.05 9.38
CA HIS A 94 3.57 9.12 8.37
C HIS A 94 3.15 7.74 7.83
N MET A 95 4.11 6.79 7.74
CA MET A 95 3.84 5.41 7.35
C MET A 95 3.08 4.67 8.45
N ALA A 96 3.50 4.85 9.71
CA ALA A 96 2.81 4.28 10.86
C ALA A 96 1.36 4.80 10.96
N ARG A 97 1.15 6.11 10.80
CA ARG A 97 -0.17 6.73 10.74
C ARG A 97 -1.03 6.09 9.64
N ALA A 98 -0.50 5.96 8.43
CA ALA A 98 -1.25 5.39 7.32
C ALA A 98 -1.64 3.92 7.55
N LEU A 99 -0.71 3.11 8.05
CA LEU A 99 -0.98 1.69 8.30
C LEU A 99 -1.94 1.48 9.48
N LEU A 100 -1.88 2.32 10.52
CA LEU A 100 -2.78 2.25 11.68
C LEU A 100 -4.19 2.79 11.38
N ALA A 101 -4.31 3.73 10.44
CA ALA A 101 -5.58 4.28 9.98
C ALA A 101 -6.44 3.29 9.16
N LEU A 102 -5.86 2.18 8.68
CA LEU A 102 -6.63 1.17 7.96
C LEU A 102 -7.67 0.53 8.88
N ARG A 103 -8.87 0.35 8.36
CA ARG A 103 -9.94 -0.38 9.04
C ARG A 103 -9.53 -1.83 9.32
N ALA A 104 -10.01 -2.37 10.44
CA ALA A 104 -9.67 -3.73 10.87
C ALA A 104 -10.20 -4.82 9.92
N ASP A 105 -11.19 -4.53 9.09
CA ASP A 105 -11.72 -5.46 8.09
C ASP A 105 -10.95 -5.42 6.75
N ALA A 106 -10.08 -4.43 6.53
CA ALA A 106 -9.27 -4.34 5.31
C ALA A 106 -8.08 -5.31 5.30
N VAL A 107 -7.60 -5.73 6.48
CA VAL A 107 -6.41 -6.56 6.67
C VAL A 107 -6.65 -7.61 7.75
N ASP A 108 -5.90 -8.72 7.73
CA ASP A 108 -6.05 -9.81 8.70
C ASP A 108 -5.34 -9.57 10.04
N THR A 109 -4.80 -8.36 10.27
CA THR A 109 -4.00 -8.04 11.46
C THR A 109 -4.67 -6.95 12.29
N SER A 110 -4.76 -7.18 13.61
CA SER A 110 -5.32 -6.20 14.55
C SER A 110 -4.50 -4.89 14.56
N GLN A 111 -5.13 -3.78 14.95
CA GLN A 111 -4.44 -2.49 15.06
C GLN A 111 -3.25 -2.55 16.04
N GLN A 112 -3.40 -3.25 17.16
CA GLN A 112 -2.34 -3.43 18.15
C GLN A 112 -1.15 -4.23 17.59
N ALA A 113 -1.40 -5.29 16.81
CA ALA A 113 -0.35 -6.08 16.19
C ALA A 113 0.37 -5.30 15.06
N ARG A 114 -0.37 -4.47 14.32
CA ARG A 114 0.21 -3.52 13.35
C ARG A 114 1.15 -2.53 14.07
N GLU A 115 0.69 -1.94 15.16
CA GLU A 115 1.49 -0.99 15.94
C GLU A 115 2.76 -1.63 16.50
N ALA A 116 2.66 -2.83 17.09
CA ALA A 116 3.82 -3.57 17.59
C ALA A 116 4.84 -3.87 16.48
N SER A 117 4.36 -4.27 15.29
CA SER A 117 5.22 -4.55 14.14
C SER A 117 5.92 -3.29 13.61
N LEU A 118 5.23 -2.14 13.62
CA LEU A 118 5.79 -0.86 13.20
C LEU A 118 6.94 -0.37 14.08
N ARG A 119 7.01 -0.79 15.36
CA ARG A 119 8.09 -0.40 16.28
C ARG A 119 9.43 -1.05 15.92
N ASN A 120 9.43 -2.14 15.16
CA ASN A 120 10.62 -2.83 14.67
C ASN A 120 10.46 -3.27 13.21
N ALA A 121 10.02 -2.33 12.38
CA ALA A 121 9.76 -2.56 10.97
C ALA A 121 11.06 -2.71 10.17
N VAL A 122 10.91 -3.28 8.98
CA VAL A 122 11.96 -3.32 7.96
C VAL A 122 11.57 -2.34 6.86
N TYR A 123 12.44 -1.42 6.49
CA TYR A 123 12.10 -0.41 5.48
C TYR A 123 13.30 0.15 4.75
N VAL A 124 13.03 0.79 3.62
CA VAL A 124 13.96 1.67 2.88
C VAL A 124 13.22 2.90 2.39
N ALA A 125 13.96 4.00 2.27
CA ALA A 125 13.53 5.19 1.58
C ALA A 125 13.88 5.08 0.09
N ALA A 126 13.12 5.77 -0.76
CA ALA A 126 13.38 5.92 -2.19
C ALA A 126 13.13 7.38 -2.61
N PRO A 127 13.77 7.84 -3.70
CA PRO A 127 13.34 9.07 -4.34
C PRO A 127 11.85 8.98 -4.70
N GLY A 128 11.10 10.02 -4.38
CA GLY A 128 9.68 10.16 -4.73
C GLY A 128 9.46 11.33 -5.69
N LEU A 129 8.24 11.46 -6.21
CA LEU A 129 7.82 12.62 -7.01
C LEU A 129 7.23 13.75 -6.17
N GLY A 130 7.10 13.54 -4.85
CA GLY A 130 6.52 14.51 -3.93
C GLY A 130 7.54 15.32 -3.14
N ARG A 131 7.01 16.06 -2.15
CA ARG A 131 7.84 16.88 -1.27
C ARG A 131 8.77 16.04 -0.40
N ARG A 132 8.26 14.90 0.11
CA ARG A 132 9.02 13.92 0.90
C ARG A 132 9.50 12.76 0.04
N ALA A 133 10.47 12.03 0.56
CA ALA A 133 10.88 10.76 0.00
C ALA A 133 9.77 9.71 0.18
N ASP A 134 9.68 8.78 -0.76
CA ASP A 134 8.84 7.60 -0.63
C ASP A 134 9.49 6.60 0.33
N PHE A 135 8.68 5.80 1.01
CA PHE A 135 9.15 4.72 1.87
C PHE A 135 8.43 3.44 1.51
N THR A 136 9.16 2.32 1.49
CA THR A 136 8.58 0.97 1.49
C THR A 136 8.86 0.35 2.84
N VAL A 137 7.81 0.00 3.57
CA VAL A 137 7.87 -0.53 4.94
C VAL A 137 7.18 -1.90 4.99
N ALA A 138 7.90 -2.92 5.44
CA ALA A 138 7.35 -4.21 5.86
C ALA A 138 7.22 -4.23 7.39
N ALA A 139 6.01 -4.44 7.88
CA ALA A 139 5.64 -4.48 9.29
C ALA A 139 4.77 -5.71 9.56
N GLY A 140 5.41 -6.79 10.04
CA GLY A 140 4.77 -8.10 10.14
C GLY A 140 4.49 -8.65 8.75
N GLU A 141 3.27 -9.13 8.53
CA GLU A 141 2.83 -9.64 7.23
C GLU A 141 2.40 -8.53 6.25
N LEU A 142 2.28 -7.28 6.72
CA LEU A 142 1.85 -6.15 5.89
C LEU A 142 3.06 -5.42 5.33
N THR A 143 2.95 -5.02 4.07
CA THR A 143 3.82 -4.07 3.42
C THR A 143 3.02 -2.85 3.00
N ILE A 144 3.61 -1.67 3.19
CA ILE A 144 3.05 -0.39 2.78
C ILE A 144 4.13 0.41 2.05
N ARG A 145 3.76 1.01 0.92
CA ARG A 145 4.61 1.96 0.20
C ARG A 145 3.91 3.30 0.03
N SER A 146 4.59 4.39 0.40
CA SER A 146 4.12 5.74 0.07
C SER A 146 4.49 6.11 -1.37
N PHE A 147 3.58 6.87 -1.98
CA PHE A 147 3.73 7.55 -3.26
C PHE A 147 3.41 9.00 -2.99
N GLU A 148 4.45 9.75 -2.63
CA GLU A 148 4.35 11.16 -2.27
C GLU A 148 4.00 12.00 -3.51
N SER A 149 3.18 13.01 -3.30
CA SER A 149 2.79 14.00 -4.31
C SER A 149 3.36 15.38 -3.97
N ALA A 150 3.42 16.26 -4.97
CA ALA A 150 3.77 17.66 -4.76
C ALA A 150 2.77 18.36 -3.84
N ASP A 151 1.52 17.90 -3.86
CA ASP A 151 0.45 18.22 -2.93
C ASP A 151 0.36 17.12 -1.85
N PRO A 152 0.72 17.39 -0.58
CA PRO A 152 0.69 16.39 0.49
C PRO A 152 -0.69 15.75 0.72
N ASP A 153 -1.77 16.45 0.38
CA ASP A 153 -3.14 15.92 0.50
C ASP A 153 -3.45 14.86 -0.56
N LYS A 154 -2.60 14.75 -1.60
CA LYS A 154 -2.72 13.75 -2.67
C LYS A 154 -1.81 12.54 -2.48
N THR A 155 -0.99 12.49 -1.42
CA THR A 155 -0.13 11.33 -1.14
C THR A 155 -0.95 10.05 -1.04
N VAL A 156 -0.45 9.00 -1.69
CA VAL A 156 -1.11 7.68 -1.75
C VAL A 156 -0.25 6.66 -1.01
N TYR A 157 -0.91 5.74 -0.31
CA TYR A 157 -0.28 4.61 0.36
C TYR A 157 -0.78 3.32 -0.27
N LEU A 158 0.11 2.61 -0.97
CA LEU A 158 -0.18 1.27 -1.46
C LEU A 158 0.05 0.28 -0.32
N VAL A 159 -0.94 -0.58 -0.02
CA VAL A 159 -0.86 -1.54 1.09
C VAL A 159 -1.18 -2.95 0.58
N TRP A 160 -0.41 -3.94 1.04
CA TRP A 160 -0.62 -5.36 0.75
C TRP A 160 -0.03 -6.28 1.82
N PRO A 161 -0.56 -7.51 2.00
CA PRO A 161 -1.82 -7.98 1.44
C PRO A 161 -3.00 -7.27 2.12
N VAL A 162 -4.00 -6.92 1.32
CA VAL A 162 -5.31 -6.44 1.79
C VAL A 162 -6.39 -7.36 1.26
N LYS A 163 -7.51 -7.44 1.97
CA LYS A 163 -8.66 -8.21 1.50
C LYS A 163 -9.25 -7.56 0.26
N CYS A 164 -9.56 -8.39 -0.73
CA CYS A 164 -10.28 -8.01 -1.92
C CYS A 164 -11.57 -8.81 -2.04
N SER A 165 -12.65 -8.13 -2.39
CA SER A 165 -13.88 -8.76 -2.86
C SER A 165 -13.87 -8.90 -4.39
N ALA A 166 -14.72 -9.77 -4.93
CA ALA A 166 -14.90 -9.88 -6.37
C ALA A 166 -15.31 -8.52 -6.97
N GLY A 167 -14.54 -8.05 -7.96
CA GLY A 167 -14.77 -6.76 -8.62
C GLY A 167 -14.19 -5.55 -7.90
N ASP A 168 -13.51 -5.73 -6.76
CA ASP A 168 -12.80 -4.63 -6.11
C ASP A 168 -11.72 -4.05 -7.03
N ALA A 169 -11.60 -2.73 -7.05
CA ALA A 169 -10.44 -2.08 -7.63
C ALA A 169 -9.21 -2.36 -6.76
N GLY A 170 -8.11 -2.71 -7.41
CA GLY A 170 -6.87 -3.10 -6.75
C GLY A 170 -6.00 -3.91 -7.69
N LEU A 171 -4.77 -4.15 -7.27
CA LEU A 171 -3.80 -4.93 -8.04
C LEU A 171 -3.75 -6.36 -7.50
N ALA A 172 -3.80 -7.34 -8.41
CA ALA A 172 -3.68 -8.76 -8.10
C ALA A 172 -4.70 -9.28 -7.05
N CYS A 173 -5.95 -8.81 -7.10
CA CYS A 173 -7.04 -9.19 -6.17
C CYS A 173 -7.66 -10.58 -6.44
N GLN A 174 -7.05 -11.44 -7.25
CA GLN A 174 -7.67 -12.64 -7.82
C GLN A 174 -7.98 -13.73 -6.78
N SER A 175 -7.21 -13.80 -5.69
CA SER A 175 -7.33 -14.83 -4.64
C SER A 175 -8.04 -14.34 -3.37
N GLY A 176 -8.79 -13.24 -3.45
CA GLY A 176 -9.41 -12.60 -2.28
C GLY A 176 -8.45 -11.76 -1.44
N GLN A 177 -7.18 -11.68 -1.85
CA GLN A 177 -6.19 -10.74 -1.34
C GLN A 177 -5.50 -10.05 -2.51
N GLY A 178 -5.01 -8.83 -2.30
CA GLY A 178 -4.30 -8.05 -3.32
C GLY A 178 -3.61 -6.82 -2.73
N ARG A 179 -3.48 -5.78 -3.57
CA ARG A 179 -2.92 -4.48 -3.18
C ARG A 179 -3.94 -3.38 -3.44
N LYS A 180 -4.16 -2.49 -2.46
CA LYS A 180 -5.04 -1.32 -2.59
C LYS A 180 -4.33 -0.04 -2.26
N ALA A 181 -4.77 1.04 -2.90
CA ALA A 181 -4.27 2.39 -2.68
C ALA A 181 -5.18 3.10 -1.68
N TYR A 182 -4.60 3.69 -0.65
CA TYR A 182 -5.29 4.45 0.37
C TYR A 182 -4.81 5.90 0.39
N ARG A 183 -5.70 6.82 0.74
CA ARG A 183 -5.38 8.22 1.04
C ARG A 183 -5.86 8.53 2.45
N LEU A 184 -5.09 9.35 3.16
CA LEU A 184 -5.51 9.88 4.46
C LEU A 184 -6.22 11.22 4.26
N ASP A 185 -7.33 11.42 4.96
CA ASP A 185 -7.92 12.75 5.11
C ASP A 185 -7.21 13.56 6.22
N LYS A 186 -7.71 14.76 6.47
CA LYS A 186 -7.16 15.68 7.49
C LYS A 186 -7.27 15.13 8.92
N ASP A 187 -8.24 14.25 9.14
CA ASP A 187 -8.49 13.59 10.42
C ASP A 187 -7.76 12.24 10.52
N SER A 188 -6.88 11.94 9.55
CA SER A 188 -6.11 10.71 9.44
C SER A 188 -6.94 9.44 9.23
N ASN A 189 -8.15 9.54 8.68
CA ASN A 189 -8.90 8.37 8.25
C ASN A 189 -8.43 7.90 6.88
N ALA A 190 -8.22 6.60 6.74
CA ALA A 190 -7.84 5.99 5.47
C ALA A 190 -9.08 5.69 4.60
N SER A 191 -9.07 6.21 3.38
CA SER A 191 -10.07 5.90 2.34
C SER A 191 -9.42 5.12 1.20
N ASP A 192 -10.07 4.04 0.75
CA ASP A 192 -9.67 3.30 -0.45
C ASP A 192 -9.91 4.17 -1.69
N VAL A 193 -8.83 4.48 -2.41
CA VAL A 193 -8.83 5.31 -3.62
C VAL A 193 -8.41 4.50 -4.85
N SER A 194 -8.35 3.17 -4.76
CA SER A 194 -7.81 2.27 -5.80
C SER A 194 -8.41 2.51 -7.18
N VAL A 195 -9.73 2.76 -7.28
CA VAL A 195 -10.43 3.06 -8.54
C VAL A 195 -9.85 4.27 -9.27
N SER A 196 -9.47 5.31 -8.51
CA SER A 196 -8.94 6.57 -9.07
C SER A 196 -7.44 6.52 -9.33
N ILE A 197 -6.73 5.61 -8.66
CA ILE A 197 -5.28 5.53 -8.66
C ILE A 197 -4.77 4.55 -9.71
N PHE A 198 -5.44 3.41 -9.89
CA PHE A 198 -4.96 2.39 -10.82
C PHE A 198 -5.64 2.47 -12.18
N PRO A 199 -4.90 2.35 -13.28
CA PRO A 199 -5.50 2.06 -14.57
C PRO A 199 -6.06 0.63 -14.57
N GLN A 200 -6.95 0.35 -15.52
CA GLN A 200 -7.39 -1.03 -15.76
C GLN A 200 -6.18 -1.93 -16.07
N ALA A 201 -6.27 -3.20 -15.64
CA ALA A 201 -5.29 -4.22 -16.02
C ALA A 201 -5.24 -4.36 -17.56
N PRO A 202 -4.10 -4.76 -18.14
CA PRO A 202 -4.03 -5.08 -19.57
C PRO A 202 -5.03 -6.20 -19.91
N SER A 203 -5.74 -6.04 -21.03
CA SER A 203 -6.55 -7.11 -21.60
C SER A 203 -5.71 -7.88 -22.62
N LEU A 204 -5.76 -9.22 -22.55
CA LEU A 204 -5.09 -10.07 -23.54
C LEU A 204 -5.82 -10.00 -24.87
N THR A 205 -5.06 -9.77 -25.95
CA THR A 205 -5.58 -9.92 -27.32
C THR A 205 -5.69 -11.40 -27.68
N ALA A 206 -6.35 -11.72 -28.81
CA ALA A 206 -6.41 -13.10 -29.30
C ALA A 206 -5.00 -13.68 -29.58
N GLU A 207 -4.06 -12.84 -30.03
CA GLU A 207 -2.66 -13.22 -30.22
C GLU A 207 -1.97 -13.50 -28.89
N ASP A 208 -2.22 -12.68 -27.87
CA ASP A 208 -1.66 -12.90 -26.54
C ASP A 208 -2.20 -14.19 -25.90
N ILE A 209 -3.47 -14.51 -26.12
CA ILE A 209 -4.08 -15.78 -25.65
C ILE A 209 -3.48 -16.97 -26.41
N ALA A 210 -3.29 -16.86 -27.73
CA ALA A 210 -2.63 -17.91 -28.51
C ALA A 210 -1.22 -18.15 -28.00
N ARG A 211 -0.44 -17.07 -27.80
CA ARG A 211 0.90 -17.10 -27.22
C ARG A 211 0.90 -17.75 -25.83
N GLN A 212 -0.04 -17.37 -24.96
CA GLN A 212 -0.20 -17.98 -23.63
C GLN A 212 -0.42 -19.50 -23.73
N ASN A 213 -1.33 -19.95 -24.58
CA ASN A 213 -1.64 -21.37 -24.69
C ASN A 213 -0.50 -22.19 -25.34
N GLU A 214 0.17 -21.63 -26.34
CA GLU A 214 1.26 -22.31 -27.07
C GLU A 214 2.51 -22.49 -26.21
N HIS A 215 2.82 -21.52 -25.35
CA HIS A 215 4.06 -21.48 -24.58
C HIS A 215 3.87 -21.78 -23.08
N GLY A 216 2.69 -22.28 -22.69
CA GLY A 216 2.38 -22.57 -21.27
C GLY A 216 2.42 -21.33 -20.37
N GLY A 217 1.93 -20.20 -20.87
CA GLY A 217 1.99 -18.90 -20.19
C GLY A 217 1.11 -18.82 -18.93
N SER A 218 1.63 -18.18 -17.89
CA SER A 218 0.91 -17.84 -16.66
C SER A 218 -0.23 -16.85 -16.92
N GLU A 219 -1.11 -16.63 -15.94
CA GLU A 219 -1.91 -15.40 -15.93
C GLU A 219 -1.00 -14.16 -15.84
N LEU A 220 -1.52 -12.99 -16.23
CA LEU A 220 -0.81 -11.73 -16.03
C LEU A 220 -0.62 -11.46 -14.55
N PHE A 221 0.63 -11.21 -14.17
CA PHE A 221 0.97 -10.79 -12.81
C PHE A 221 1.73 -9.47 -12.81
N LEU A 222 1.67 -8.78 -11.69
CA LEU A 222 2.37 -7.52 -11.49
C LEU A 222 3.70 -7.77 -10.79
N PHE A 223 4.78 -7.41 -11.48
CA PHE A 223 6.13 -7.41 -10.96
C PHE A 223 6.42 -6.08 -10.25
N ASP A 224 6.59 -6.14 -8.94
CA ASP A 224 6.70 -5.00 -8.03
C ASP A 224 8.05 -4.92 -7.29
N ASP A 225 9.00 -5.78 -7.65
CA ASP A 225 10.36 -5.85 -7.08
C ASP A 225 11.15 -4.52 -7.15
N LYS A 226 10.73 -3.59 -8.01
CA LYS A 226 11.35 -2.27 -8.16
C LYS A 226 10.78 -1.20 -7.23
N LEU A 227 9.64 -1.48 -6.61
CA LEU A 227 8.99 -0.54 -5.70
C LEU A 227 9.93 0.00 -4.61
N PRO A 228 10.84 -0.76 -3.98
CA PRO A 228 11.78 -0.19 -3.01
C PRO A 228 12.71 0.89 -3.54
N MET A 229 12.87 1.04 -4.86
CA MET A 229 13.84 1.95 -5.49
C MET A 229 13.18 2.99 -6.41
N ALA A 230 12.07 2.64 -7.05
CA ALA A 230 11.38 3.50 -8.00
C ALA A 230 9.85 3.29 -7.95
N PRO A 231 9.05 4.32 -8.25
CA PRO A 231 7.60 4.24 -8.17
C PRO A 231 6.99 3.65 -9.46
N THR A 232 7.53 2.51 -9.90
CA THR A 232 7.15 1.83 -11.15
C THR A 232 6.99 0.32 -10.90
N MET A 233 5.95 -0.28 -11.48
CA MET A 233 5.71 -1.72 -11.52
C MET A 233 5.54 -2.18 -12.97
N ARG A 234 5.50 -3.49 -13.23
CA ARG A 234 5.40 -4.02 -14.60
C ARG A 234 4.45 -5.19 -14.69
N TRP A 235 3.59 -5.20 -15.70
CA TRP A 235 2.79 -6.38 -16.03
C TRP A 235 3.60 -7.34 -16.87
N LEU A 236 3.66 -8.59 -16.42
CA LEU A 236 4.38 -9.68 -17.05
C LEU A 236 3.50 -10.93 -17.19
N MET A 237 3.87 -11.76 -18.15
CA MET A 237 3.44 -13.16 -18.26
C MET A 237 4.69 -14.03 -18.29
N GLU A 238 4.73 -15.05 -17.44
CA GLU A 238 5.80 -16.04 -17.41
C GLU A 238 5.45 -17.18 -18.35
N PHE A 239 6.44 -17.77 -19.01
CA PHE A 239 6.24 -18.94 -19.87
C PHE A 239 7.02 -20.13 -19.35
N ASP A 240 6.61 -21.32 -19.79
CA ASP A 240 7.33 -22.56 -19.54
C ASP A 240 8.80 -22.41 -20.02
N PRO A 241 9.79 -22.61 -19.15
CA PRO A 241 11.20 -22.50 -19.52
C PRO A 241 11.60 -23.49 -20.63
N ASP A 242 10.89 -24.60 -20.78
CA ASP A 242 11.11 -25.58 -21.85
C ASP A 242 10.44 -25.18 -23.17
N GLN A 243 9.56 -24.17 -23.16
CA GLN A 243 8.85 -23.63 -24.33
C GLN A 243 8.95 -22.09 -24.39
N PRO A 244 10.15 -21.51 -24.41
CA PRO A 244 10.32 -20.06 -24.34
C PRO A 244 9.82 -19.36 -25.62
N LEU A 245 9.45 -18.09 -25.47
CA LEU A 245 9.18 -17.24 -26.63
C LEU A 245 10.40 -17.10 -27.55
N ALA A 246 10.16 -16.96 -28.85
CA ALA A 246 11.20 -16.65 -29.82
C ALA A 246 11.94 -15.34 -29.48
N ALA A 247 13.22 -15.23 -29.80
CA ALA A 247 14.07 -14.08 -29.41
C ALA A 247 13.60 -12.74 -30.02
N ASP A 248 12.97 -12.82 -31.17
CA ASP A 248 12.40 -11.74 -31.93
C ASP A 248 10.92 -11.48 -31.62
N ASP A 249 10.26 -12.27 -30.75
CA ASP A 249 8.88 -12.02 -30.34
C ASP A 249 8.76 -10.57 -29.81
N PRO A 250 7.73 -9.81 -30.26
CA PRO A 250 7.63 -8.39 -29.95
C PRO A 250 7.42 -8.11 -28.46
N ARG A 251 6.85 -9.06 -27.70
CA ARG A 251 6.57 -8.94 -26.27
C ARG A 251 7.72 -9.43 -25.40
N ARG A 252 8.67 -10.21 -25.94
CA ARG A 252 9.69 -10.90 -25.14
C ARG A 252 10.58 -9.94 -24.35
N VAL A 253 10.74 -10.26 -23.07
CA VAL A 253 11.73 -9.69 -22.13
C VAL A 253 12.31 -10.81 -21.25
N GLY A 254 13.49 -11.31 -21.63
CA GLY A 254 14.08 -12.51 -21.03
C GLY A 254 13.17 -13.72 -21.19
N ALA A 255 12.70 -14.30 -20.08
CA ALA A 255 11.80 -15.46 -20.04
C ALA A 255 10.30 -15.12 -20.02
N TYR A 256 9.95 -13.84 -20.22
CA TYR A 256 8.59 -13.33 -19.99
C TYR A 256 8.10 -12.52 -21.20
N ALA A 257 6.80 -12.25 -21.25
CA ALA A 257 6.20 -11.24 -22.12
C ALA A 257 5.84 -9.98 -21.33
N HIS A 258 6.08 -8.82 -21.95
CA HIS A 258 5.77 -7.50 -21.41
C HIS A 258 4.36 -7.01 -21.79
N PHE A 259 3.61 -6.53 -20.80
CA PHE A 259 2.25 -5.99 -20.99
C PHE A 259 2.08 -4.55 -20.49
N GLY A 260 3.17 -3.79 -20.47
CA GLY A 260 3.19 -2.41 -19.99
C GLY A 260 3.70 -2.24 -18.56
N PHE A 261 4.19 -1.04 -18.26
CA PHE A 261 4.55 -0.57 -16.94
C PHE A 261 3.39 0.18 -16.30
N LEU A 262 3.28 0.11 -14.98
CA LEU A 262 2.51 1.05 -14.17
C LEU A 262 3.46 2.09 -13.60
N ARG A 263 3.42 3.32 -14.13
CA ARG A 263 4.28 4.43 -13.73
C ARG A 263 3.49 5.44 -12.90
N TRP A 264 3.99 5.76 -11.71
CA TRP A 264 3.45 6.87 -10.90
C TRP A 264 3.72 8.22 -11.56
N THR A 265 2.70 9.08 -11.63
CA THR A 265 2.81 10.43 -12.21
C THR A 265 2.98 11.55 -11.19
N GLY A 266 2.93 11.22 -9.90
CA GLY A 266 2.76 12.21 -8.82
C GLY A 266 1.30 12.35 -8.39
N GLU A 267 0.34 11.77 -9.12
CA GLU A 267 -1.09 11.82 -8.77
C GLU A 267 -1.79 10.47 -8.88
N ARG A 268 -1.46 9.66 -9.89
CA ARG A 268 -2.02 8.33 -10.16
C ARG A 268 -1.02 7.46 -10.91
N PHE A 269 -1.34 6.18 -11.08
CA PHE A 269 -0.59 5.32 -11.99
C PHE A 269 -1.13 5.45 -13.41
N GLU A 270 -0.21 5.43 -14.37
CA GLU A 270 -0.52 5.33 -15.79
C GLU A 270 0.13 4.09 -16.38
N ARG A 271 -0.59 3.45 -17.31
CA ARG A 271 -0.03 2.34 -18.08
C ARG A 271 0.76 2.91 -19.26
N VAL A 272 2.05 2.59 -19.33
CA VAL A 272 2.95 3.03 -20.40
C VAL A 272 3.73 1.84 -20.95
N GLU A 273 4.03 1.84 -22.25
CA GLU A 273 4.78 0.75 -22.88
C GLU A 273 6.27 0.79 -22.54
N ARG A 274 6.82 2.00 -22.33
CA ARG A 274 8.25 2.21 -22.13
C ARG A 274 8.50 3.13 -20.96
N VAL A 275 9.63 2.92 -20.30
CA VAL A 275 10.13 3.76 -19.21
C VAL A 275 11.61 4.07 -19.40
N THR A 276 12.12 5.01 -18.61
CA THR A 276 13.56 5.32 -18.55
C THR A 276 14.28 4.41 -17.55
N ARG A 277 15.59 4.29 -17.64
CA ARG A 277 16.41 3.56 -16.66
C ARG A 277 16.27 4.13 -15.24
N ALA A 278 15.98 5.42 -15.08
CA ALA A 278 15.69 6.02 -13.78
C ALA A 278 14.35 5.54 -13.19
N GLN A 279 13.38 5.22 -14.04
CA GLN A 279 12.07 4.69 -13.63
C GLN A 279 12.07 3.16 -13.45
N TRP A 280 13.04 2.46 -14.05
CA TRP A 280 13.28 1.03 -13.89
C TRP A 280 14.75 0.76 -13.54
N PRO A 281 15.19 1.13 -12.32
CA PRO A 281 16.59 1.02 -11.94
C PRO A 281 17.03 -0.43 -11.84
N CYS A 282 18.29 -0.66 -12.15
CA CYS A 282 18.91 -1.96 -11.93
C CYS A 282 18.95 -2.29 -10.44
N ARG A 283 18.82 -3.57 -10.10
CA ARG A 283 19.09 -4.02 -8.72
C ARG A 283 20.55 -3.76 -8.37
N GLN A 284 20.84 -3.79 -7.06
CA GLN A 284 22.21 -3.69 -6.59
C GLN A 284 23.06 -4.82 -7.20
N GLN A 285 24.11 -4.43 -7.91
CA GLN A 285 25.04 -5.33 -8.57
C GLN A 285 25.64 -6.32 -7.57
N ARG A 286 25.65 -7.60 -7.94
CA ARG A 286 26.33 -8.65 -7.18
C ARG A 286 27.83 -8.62 -7.47
N ALA A 287 28.65 -8.93 -6.47
CA ALA A 287 30.09 -8.98 -6.66
C ALA A 287 30.46 -9.97 -7.76
N GLY A 288 31.21 -9.50 -8.77
CA GLY A 288 31.65 -10.31 -9.91
C GLY A 288 30.66 -10.41 -11.08
N GLU A 289 29.45 -9.84 -10.97
CA GLU A 289 28.48 -9.82 -12.07
C GLU A 289 28.45 -8.47 -12.80
N PRO A 290 28.09 -8.40 -14.09
CA PRO A 290 27.87 -7.12 -14.79
C PRO A 290 26.79 -6.26 -14.13
N ALA A 291 26.85 -4.95 -14.31
CA ALA A 291 25.75 -4.07 -13.90
C ALA A 291 24.46 -4.49 -14.62
N CYS A 292 23.33 -4.49 -13.89
CA CYS A 292 22.03 -4.87 -14.44
C CYS A 292 21.96 -6.34 -14.93
N SER A 293 22.79 -7.22 -14.37
CA SER A 293 22.74 -8.67 -14.64
C SER A 293 21.51 -9.35 -14.06
N ASP A 294 20.95 -8.81 -12.99
CA ASP A 294 19.76 -9.34 -12.35
C ASP A 294 18.56 -9.23 -13.29
N TYR A 295 17.72 -10.27 -13.33
CA TYR A 295 16.50 -10.27 -14.13
C TYR A 295 15.42 -9.36 -13.51
N PRO A 296 14.61 -8.59 -14.28
CA PRO A 296 14.63 -8.34 -15.73
C PRO A 296 15.45 -7.10 -16.14
N ASP A 297 16.62 -6.85 -15.56
CA ASP A 297 17.32 -5.56 -15.71
C ASP A 297 18.30 -5.49 -16.89
N GLY A 298 18.60 -6.63 -17.53
CA GLY A 298 19.55 -6.78 -18.63
C GLY A 298 19.14 -6.05 -19.92
N GLU A 299 19.31 -6.70 -21.07
CA GLU A 299 18.81 -6.15 -22.33
C GLU A 299 17.27 -6.13 -22.34
N ASP A 300 16.71 -5.02 -21.86
CA ASP A 300 15.28 -4.77 -21.80
C ASP A 300 14.91 -3.73 -22.85
N ARG A 301 14.38 -4.20 -23.97
CA ARG A 301 13.98 -3.32 -25.08
C ARG A 301 12.93 -2.29 -24.67
N PHE A 302 12.23 -2.46 -23.55
CA PHE A 302 11.17 -1.55 -23.08
C PHE A 302 11.69 -0.48 -22.10
N VAL A 303 12.98 -0.55 -21.73
CA VAL A 303 13.66 0.44 -20.89
C VAL A 303 14.64 1.23 -21.76
N SER A 304 14.50 2.56 -21.74
CA SER A 304 15.43 3.49 -22.42
C SER A 304 16.60 3.84 -21.51
N HIS A 305 17.80 3.89 -22.10
CA HIS A 305 19.05 4.30 -21.44
C HIS A 305 19.17 5.81 -21.37
#